data_AF-A0A930AM01-F1
#
_entry.id   AF-A0A930AM01-F1
#
_cell.length_a   1.000
_cell.length_b   1.000
_cell.length_c   1.000
_cell.angle_alpha   90.00
_cell.angle_beta   90.00
_cell.angle_gamma   90.00
#
_symmetry.space_group_name_H-M   'P 1'
#
loop_
_entity.id
_entity.type
_entity.pdbx_description
1 polymer ?
#
loop_
_entity_poly.entity_id
_entity_poly.type
_entity_poly.pdbx_seq_one_letter_code
_entity_poly.pdbx_strand_id
1 'polypeptide(L)'
;IFPDLNYLATEGETLSDALNNATECLASYLYKPLPDQIINPPSKLADVSLEKVAKELDSSVEDGSFVNLVSVDAEQYAKQYFDKAVKKTLTIPSWLNDAAVKQNINFSKLLKDALIDKLNLG
;
A
#
# COMPACT_ATOMS: atom_id res chain seq x y z
N ILE A 1 8.28 -7.84 9.43
CA ILE A 1 7.22 -7.65 10.46
C ILE A 1 7.42 -6.27 11.07
N PHE A 2 6.36 -5.47 11.15
CA PHE A 2 6.34 -4.12 11.72
C PHE A 2 5.53 -4.14 13.02
N PRO A 3 6.17 -4.26 14.20
CA PRO A 3 5.46 -4.35 15.47
C PRO A 3 4.63 -3.09 15.78
N ASP A 4 5.09 -1.92 15.34
CA ASP A 4 4.40 -0.65 15.56
C ASP A 4 3.11 -0.50 14.73
N LEU A 5 2.98 -1.28 13.66
CA LEU A 5 1.88 -1.19 12.68
C LEU A 5 0.98 -2.42 12.75
N ASN A 6 0.61 -2.84 13.96
CA ASN A 6 -0.24 -4.01 14.21
C ASN A 6 0.29 -5.30 13.55
N TYR A 7 1.60 -5.53 13.69
CA TYR A 7 2.31 -6.68 13.11
C TYR A 7 2.16 -6.83 11.59
N LEU A 8 1.98 -5.70 10.87
CA LEU A 8 2.05 -5.68 9.42
C LEU A 8 3.29 -6.46 8.94
N ALA A 9 3.11 -7.34 7.97
CA ALA A 9 4.15 -8.24 7.54
C ALA A 9 4.11 -8.46 6.03
N THR A 10 5.27 -8.79 5.49
CA THR A 10 5.49 -9.20 4.12
C THR A 10 6.70 -10.12 4.09
N GLU A 11 6.87 -10.80 2.98
CA GLU A 11 7.93 -11.78 2.75
C GLU A 11 8.61 -11.52 1.39
N GLY A 12 9.67 -12.28 1.11
CA GLY A 12 10.38 -12.26 -0.17
C GLY A 12 11.30 -13.47 -0.29
N GLU A 13 11.59 -13.89 -1.53
CA GLU A 13 12.44 -15.06 -1.81
C GLU A 13 13.92 -14.80 -1.49
N THR A 14 14.35 -13.54 -1.58
CA THR A 14 15.69 -13.08 -1.20
C THR A 14 15.60 -11.96 -0.16
N LEU A 15 16.70 -11.69 0.55
CA LEU A 15 16.77 -10.56 1.48
C LEU A 15 16.46 -9.22 0.77
N SER A 16 16.98 -9.02 -0.43
CA SER A 16 16.72 -7.81 -1.21
C SER A 16 15.23 -7.68 -1.53
N ASP A 17 14.58 -8.77 -1.95
CA ASP A 17 13.15 -8.76 -2.26
C ASP A 17 12.32 -8.51 -1.01
N ALA A 18 12.66 -9.14 0.11
CA ALA A 18 11.99 -8.93 1.39
C ALA A 18 12.06 -7.47 1.85
N LEU A 19 13.22 -6.81 1.69
CA LEU A 19 13.39 -5.38 2.04
C LEU A 19 12.62 -4.45 1.09
N ASN A 20 12.62 -4.75 -0.21
CA ASN A 20 11.84 -4.01 -1.20
C ASN A 20 10.34 -4.12 -0.93
N ASN A 21 9.85 -5.34 -0.69
CA ASN A 21 8.46 -5.61 -0.35
C ASN A 21 8.09 -4.95 0.98
N ALA A 22 8.99 -4.93 1.97
CA ALA A 22 8.77 -4.22 3.23
C ALA A 22 8.60 -2.71 3.02
N THR A 23 9.38 -2.13 2.12
CA THR A 23 9.27 -0.70 1.74
C THR A 23 7.94 -0.40 1.06
N GLU A 24 7.53 -1.24 0.10
CA GLU A 24 6.24 -1.12 -0.59
C GLU A 24 5.06 -1.27 0.38
N CYS A 25 5.12 -2.28 1.23
CA CYS A 25 4.12 -2.58 2.24
C CYS A 25 3.94 -1.39 3.20
N LEU A 26 5.06 -0.82 3.68
CA LEU A 26 5.05 0.38 4.52
C LEU A 26 4.47 1.58 3.78
N ALA A 27 4.87 1.82 2.52
CA ALA A 27 4.35 2.93 1.73
C ALA A 27 2.85 2.84 1.51
N SER A 28 2.36 1.65 1.17
CA SER A 28 0.93 1.35 0.99
C SER A 28 0.15 1.62 2.27
N TYR A 29 0.64 1.11 3.40
CA TYR A 29 0.02 1.30 4.71
C TYR A 29 -0.06 2.78 5.11
N LEU A 30 0.99 3.56 4.85
CA LEU A 30 1.04 4.97 5.24
C LEU A 30 0.30 5.91 4.28
N TYR A 31 0.22 5.59 2.99
CA TYR A 31 -0.30 6.53 1.98
C TYR A 31 -1.82 6.72 2.05
N LYS A 32 -2.59 5.65 2.29
CA LYS A 32 -4.06 5.71 2.40
C LYS A 32 -4.54 4.88 3.59
N PRO A 33 -4.45 5.44 4.80
CA PRO A 33 -4.92 4.73 5.98
C PRO A 33 -6.43 4.52 5.92
N LEU A 34 -6.88 3.33 6.33
CA LEU A 34 -8.31 3.07 6.55
C LEU A 34 -8.82 3.91 7.74
N PRO A 35 -10.14 4.20 7.84
CA PRO A 35 -10.70 5.05 8.89
C PRO A 35 -10.34 4.63 10.33
N ASP A 36 -10.23 3.33 10.58
CA ASP A 36 -9.89 2.74 11.88
C ASP A 36 -8.41 2.29 11.97
N GLN A 37 -7.58 2.69 11.01
CA GLN A 37 -6.18 2.28 10.97
C GLN A 37 -5.35 3.06 11.99
N ILE A 38 -4.70 2.34 12.90
CA ILE A 38 -3.84 2.91 13.92
C ILE A 38 -2.40 2.98 13.39
N ILE A 39 -1.85 4.19 13.33
CA ILE A 39 -0.43 4.41 13.02
C ILE A 39 0.25 4.87 14.31
N ASN A 40 0.93 3.95 14.99
CA ASN A 40 1.73 4.29 16.16
C ASN A 40 3.04 4.96 15.73
N PRO A 41 3.62 5.84 16.57
CA PRO A 41 4.97 6.34 16.33
C PRO A 41 5.96 5.17 16.30
N PRO A 42 7.03 5.26 15.48
CA PRO A 42 8.01 4.19 15.38
C PRO A 42 8.75 3.99 16.70
N SER A 43 8.90 2.74 17.10
CA SER A 43 9.76 2.35 18.22
C SER A 43 11.22 2.64 17.90
N LYS A 44 12.03 2.87 18.93
CA LYS A 44 13.49 2.93 18.73
C LYS A 44 13.99 1.55 18.36
N LEU A 45 14.95 1.47 17.44
CA LEU A 45 15.51 0.20 16.99
C LEU A 45 16.02 -0.68 18.14
N ALA A 46 16.65 -0.06 19.15
CA ALA A 46 17.19 -0.76 20.31
C ALA A 46 16.12 -1.32 21.27
N ASP A 47 14.89 -0.82 21.20
CA ASP A 47 13.78 -1.25 22.06
C ASP A 47 12.98 -2.42 21.44
N VAL A 48 13.26 -2.77 20.18
CA VAL A 48 12.62 -3.88 19.47
C VAL A 48 13.35 -5.19 19.77
N SER A 49 12.66 -6.10 20.46
CA SER A 49 13.15 -7.46 20.76
C SER A 49 12.47 -8.49 19.86
N LEU A 50 13.27 -9.33 19.21
CA LEU A 50 12.79 -10.44 18.38
C LEU A 50 12.01 -11.46 19.21
N GLU A 51 12.45 -11.73 20.43
CA GLU A 51 11.84 -12.69 21.34
C GLU A 51 10.44 -12.23 21.76
N LYS A 52 10.28 -10.93 22.04
CA LYS A 52 8.98 -10.36 22.39
C LYS A 52 8.00 -10.46 21.21
N VAL A 53 8.44 -10.04 20.01
CA VAL A 53 7.62 -10.10 18.79
C VAL A 53 7.23 -11.54 18.45
N ALA A 54 8.18 -12.48 18.52
CA ALA A 54 7.92 -13.89 18.26
C ALA A 54 6.90 -14.46 19.26
N LYS A 55 7.03 -14.14 20.54
CA LYS A 55 6.07 -14.56 21.58
C LYS A 55 4.67 -14.01 21.35
N GLU A 56 4.54 -12.75 20.95
CA GLU A 56 3.24 -12.12 20.67
C GLU A 56 2.56 -12.72 19.43
N LEU A 57 3.34 -13.29 18.51
CA LEU A 57 2.87 -13.97 17.30
C LEU A 57 2.76 -15.50 17.42
N ASP A 58 2.96 -16.07 18.61
CA ASP A 58 3.02 -17.52 18.84
C ASP A 58 3.99 -18.24 17.88
N SER A 59 5.16 -17.63 17.68
CA SER A 59 6.20 -18.09 16.76
C SER A 59 7.56 -18.19 17.49
N SER A 60 8.56 -18.75 16.80
CA SER A 60 9.94 -18.88 17.28
C SER A 60 10.89 -17.97 16.52
N VAL A 61 11.90 -17.44 17.21
CA VAL A 61 13.00 -16.73 16.57
C VAL A 61 13.90 -17.74 15.87
N GLU A 62 14.06 -17.61 14.55
CA GLU A 62 14.95 -18.47 13.76
C GLU A 62 16.38 -17.91 13.72
N ASP A 63 17.36 -18.79 13.55
CA ASP A 63 18.75 -18.41 13.35
C ASP A 63 18.90 -17.51 12.12
N GLY A 64 19.54 -16.34 12.32
CA GLY A 64 19.66 -15.33 11.28
C GLY A 64 18.53 -14.28 11.26
N SER A 65 17.58 -14.35 12.20
CA SER A 65 16.61 -13.26 12.42
C SER A 65 17.32 -11.99 12.91
N PHE A 66 16.94 -10.84 12.37
CA PHE A 66 17.49 -9.54 12.78
C PHE A 66 16.46 -8.42 12.64
N VAL A 67 16.73 -7.31 13.33
CA VAL A 67 15.92 -6.09 13.27
C VAL A 67 16.58 -5.09 12.32
N ASN A 68 15.80 -4.48 11.44
CA ASN A 68 16.27 -3.44 10.52
C ASN A 68 15.31 -2.25 10.47
N LEU A 69 15.85 -1.08 10.16
CA LEU A 69 15.06 0.11 9.86
C LEU A 69 14.59 0.06 8.41
N VAL A 70 13.29 0.31 8.21
CA VAL A 70 12.70 0.53 6.88
C VAL A 70 12.16 1.95 6.85
N SER A 71 12.53 2.71 5.83
CA SER A 71 12.13 4.10 5.65
C SER A 71 11.58 4.31 4.27
N VAL A 72 10.49 5.08 4.15
CA VAL A 72 9.90 5.42 2.86
C VAL A 72 9.30 6.82 2.90
N ASP A 73 9.45 7.55 1.81
CA ASP A 73 8.61 8.71 1.52
C ASP A 73 7.33 8.17 0.86
N ALA A 74 6.27 8.00 1.66
CA ALA A 74 5.03 7.38 1.19
C ALA A 74 4.36 8.18 0.06
N GLU A 75 4.45 9.52 0.08
CA GLU A 75 3.88 10.35 -0.98
C GLU A 75 4.66 10.22 -2.29
N GLN A 76 5.99 10.26 -2.24
CA GLN A 76 6.83 10.09 -3.42
C GLN A 76 6.67 8.68 -4.00
N TYR A 77 6.68 7.66 -3.13
CA TYR A 77 6.50 6.27 -3.52
C TYR A 77 5.14 6.09 -4.20
N ALA A 78 4.07 6.62 -3.61
CA ALA A 78 2.74 6.53 -4.20
C ALA A 78 2.63 7.21 -5.57
N LYS A 79 3.22 8.40 -5.74
CA LYS A 79 3.25 9.09 -7.05
C LYS A 79 3.95 8.25 -8.13
N GLN A 80 5.01 7.53 -7.75
CA GLN A 80 5.80 6.73 -8.67
C GLN A 80 5.16 5.36 -8.98
N TYR A 81 4.53 4.73 -7.98
CA TYR A 81 4.10 3.33 -8.04
C TYR A 81 2.58 3.13 -8.00
N PHE A 82 1.82 3.95 -7.27
CA PHE A 82 0.37 3.79 -7.11
C PHE A 82 -0.45 4.64 -8.09
N ASP A 83 0.03 5.82 -8.46
CA ASP A 83 -0.65 6.70 -9.41
C ASP A 83 -0.32 6.39 -10.88
N LYS A 84 0.34 5.26 -11.14
CA LYS A 84 0.64 4.81 -12.51
C LYS A 84 -0.67 4.53 -13.24
N ALA A 85 -1.07 5.47 -14.10
CA ALA A 85 -2.25 5.31 -14.94
C ALA A 85 -2.09 4.09 -15.86
N VAL A 86 -2.93 3.08 -15.66
CA VAL A 86 -3.00 1.92 -16.56
C VAL A 86 -3.98 2.24 -17.69
N LYS A 87 -3.50 2.28 -18.94
CA LYS A 87 -4.37 2.47 -20.12
C LYS A 87 -5.41 1.36 -20.17
N LYS A 88 -6.69 1.74 -20.26
CA LYS A 88 -7.80 0.81 -20.49
C LYS A 88 -8.42 1.09 -21.84
N THR A 89 -8.69 0.03 -22.60
CA THR A 89 -9.50 0.08 -23.82
C THR A 89 -10.91 -0.35 -23.44
N LEU A 90 -11.90 0.48 -23.75
CA LEU A 90 -13.30 0.25 -23.40
C LEU A 90 -14.19 0.40 -24.64
N THR A 91 -15.32 -0.30 -24.63
CA THR A 91 -16.33 -0.25 -25.69
C THR A 91 -17.60 0.33 -25.12
N ILE A 92 -18.12 1.39 -25.74
CA ILE A 92 -19.41 2.02 -25.39
C ILE A 92 -20.24 2.26 -26.66
N PRO A 93 -21.57 2.36 -26.54
CA PRO A 93 -22.41 2.73 -27.67
C PRO A 93 -22.05 4.10 -28.26
N SER A 94 -22.11 4.23 -29.59
CA SER A 94 -21.75 5.47 -30.31
C SER A 94 -22.53 6.69 -29.80
N TRP A 95 -23.84 6.53 -29.56
CA TRP A 95 -24.70 7.61 -29.06
C TRP A 95 -24.25 8.12 -27.68
N LEU A 96 -23.68 7.25 -26.84
CA LEU A 96 -23.21 7.60 -25.50
C LEU A 96 -21.88 8.34 -25.57
N ASN A 97 -20.99 7.90 -26.46
CA ASN A 97 -19.75 8.61 -26.76
C ASN A 97 -20.04 10.06 -27.20
N ASP A 98 -20.94 10.21 -28.19
CA ASP A 98 -21.25 11.53 -28.76
C ASP A 98 -21.89 12.46 -27.72
N ALA A 99 -22.77 11.93 -26.86
CA ALA A 99 -23.36 12.69 -25.76
C ALA A 99 -22.31 13.15 -24.75
N ALA A 100 -21.37 12.27 -24.38
CA ALA A 100 -20.31 12.57 -23.42
C ALA A 100 -19.29 13.58 -23.98
N VAL A 101 -18.90 13.45 -25.25
CA VAL A 101 -17.99 14.39 -25.91
C VAL A 101 -18.62 15.78 -26.03
N LYS A 102 -19.91 15.88 -26.38
CA LYS A 102 -20.65 17.17 -26.42
C LYS A 102 -20.67 17.88 -25.06
N GLN A 103 -20.66 17.11 -23.97
CA GLN A 103 -20.60 17.64 -22.60
C GLN A 103 -19.17 17.80 -22.08
N ASN A 104 -18.15 17.57 -22.92
CA ASN A 104 -16.74 17.67 -22.55
C ASN A 104 -16.35 16.74 -21.37
N ILE A 105 -16.96 15.56 -21.30
CA ILE A 105 -16.70 14.57 -20.25
C ILE A 105 -15.33 13.93 -20.47
N ASN A 106 -14.52 13.88 -19.42
CA ASN A 106 -13.28 13.12 -19.39
C ASN A 106 -13.56 11.67 -18.99
N PHE A 107 -13.54 10.76 -19.96
CA PHE A 107 -13.81 9.32 -19.74
C PHE A 107 -12.88 8.68 -18.72
N SER A 108 -11.59 9.01 -18.74
CA SER A 108 -10.62 8.45 -17.80
C SER A 108 -10.91 8.88 -16.36
N LYS A 109 -11.26 10.16 -16.16
CA LYS A 109 -11.63 10.67 -14.84
C LYS A 109 -12.96 10.07 -14.38
N LEU A 110 -13.98 10.08 -15.24
CA LEU A 110 -15.29 9.53 -14.93
C LEU A 110 -15.20 8.05 -14.54
N LEU A 111 -14.42 7.25 -15.27
CA LEU A 111 -14.21 5.84 -14.95
C LEU A 111 -13.51 5.69 -13.60
N LYS A 112 -12.48 6.49 -13.32
CA LYS A 112 -11.75 6.45 -12.05
C LYS A 112 -12.68 6.76 -10.88
N ASP A 113 -13.42 7.86 -10.96
CA ASP A 113 -14.30 8.34 -9.90
C ASP A 113 -15.44 7.33 -9.66
N ALA A 114 -16.06 6.83 -10.74
CA ALA A 114 -17.10 5.79 -10.63
C ALA A 114 -16.59 4.47 -10.02
N LEU A 115 -15.33 4.09 -10.25
CA LEU A 115 -14.72 2.91 -9.63
C LEU A 115 -14.44 3.13 -8.14
N ILE A 116 -13.94 4.30 -7.75
CA ILE A 116 -13.72 4.67 -6.34
C ILE A 116 -15.05 4.60 -5.58
N ASP A 117 -16.09 5.21 -6.12
CA ASP A 117 -17.43 5.19 -5.54
C ASP A 117 -17.99 3.77 -5.44
N LYS A 118 -17.85 2.96 -6.50
CA LYS A 118 -18.37 1.57 -6.52
C LYS A 118 -17.64 0.64 -5.55
N LEU A 119 -16.35 0.90 -5.29
CA LEU A 119 -15.52 0.09 -4.40
C LEU A 119 -15.49 0.64 -2.97
N ASN A 120 -16.17 1.75 -2.69
CA ASN A 120 -16.13 2.47 -1.41
C ASN A 120 -14.69 2.81 -0.98
N LEU A 121 -13.87 3.28 -1.92
CA LEU A 121 -12.47 3.67 -1.68
C LEU A 121 -12.31 5.19 -1.48
N GLY A 122 -13.39 5.87 -1.09
CA GLY A 122 -13.50 7.34 -0.99
C GLY A 122 -13.61 7.83 0.45
#